data_AF-Q17VW4-F1
#
_entry.id   AF-Q17VW4-F1
#
_cell.length_a   1.000
_cell.length_b   1.000
_cell.length_c   1.000
_cell.angle_alpha   90.00
_cell.angle_beta   90.00
_cell.angle_gamma   90.00
#
_symmetry.space_group_name_H-M   'P 1'
#
loop_
_entity.id
_entity.type
_entity.pdbx_description
1 polymer ?
#
loop_
_entity_poly.entity_id
_entity_poly.type
_entity_poly.pdbx_seq_one_letter_code
_entity_poly.pdbx_strand_id
1 'polypeptide(L)'
;MSVGYQIGEAAQKVKNTKAIQNLADRYDRLNNLLTQHNYLNLLVAQANTPSAITGAINNLSTSATNLTNGTTTSLAYQAVSLALNTAVGMRQVIAFGINCGLDPNEKENAGVQSFGNTPNYYNGGTTTNTCNSANTVGVNDILSTEKYQELNQAYQIIQTALNQNQGGRMPALNGSKDRVAILQDTIIKTLKKMVVVKIKVGASNAIQADQISHSP
;
A
#
# COMPACT_ATOMS: atom_id res chain seq x y z
N MET A 1 7.36 -21.81 70.67
CA MET A 1 6.91 -22.54 69.47
C MET A 1 8.12 -22.79 68.58
N SER A 2 8.35 -24.03 68.16
CA SER A 2 9.56 -24.42 67.41
C SER A 2 9.49 -23.91 65.97
N VAL A 3 10.60 -23.31 65.53
CA VAL A 3 10.79 -22.81 64.16
C VAL A 3 10.56 -23.91 63.13
N GLY A 4 10.88 -25.18 63.47
CA GLY A 4 10.65 -26.34 62.60
C GLY A 4 9.17 -26.68 62.35
N TYR A 5 8.28 -26.41 63.31
CA TYR A 5 6.83 -26.61 63.14
C TYR A 5 6.22 -25.55 62.20
N GLN A 6 6.65 -24.29 62.33
CA GLN A 6 6.22 -23.20 61.44
C GLN A 6 6.70 -23.43 60.00
N ILE A 7 7.92 -23.95 59.83
CA ILE A 7 8.47 -24.32 58.51
C ILE A 7 7.70 -25.51 57.90
N GLY A 8 7.34 -26.51 58.70
CA GLY A 8 6.55 -27.67 58.25
C GLY A 8 5.15 -27.29 57.75
N GLU A 9 4.42 -26.45 58.49
CA GLU A 9 3.12 -25.94 58.05
C GLU A 9 3.24 -25.05 56.80
N ALA A 10 4.25 -24.18 56.73
CA ALA A 10 4.47 -23.32 55.58
C ALA A 10 4.81 -24.13 54.31
N ALA A 11 5.67 -25.15 54.43
CA ALA A 11 6.01 -26.04 53.32
C ALA A 11 4.79 -26.85 52.83
N GLN A 12 3.92 -27.29 53.75
CA GLN A 12 2.69 -28.00 53.39
C GLN A 12 1.66 -27.07 52.73
N LYS A 13 1.51 -25.82 53.22
CA LYS A 13 0.65 -24.82 52.58
C LYS A 13 1.11 -24.54 51.15
N VAL A 14 2.41 -24.35 50.91
CA VAL A 14 2.96 -24.14 49.55
C VAL A 14 2.71 -25.34 48.63
N LYS A 15 2.87 -26.58 49.13
CA LYS A 15 2.54 -27.79 48.35
C LYS A 15 1.05 -27.86 48.00
N ASN A 16 0.17 -27.56 48.96
CA ASN A 16 -1.28 -27.53 48.74
C ASN A 16 -1.65 -26.42 47.72
N THR A 17 -1.04 -25.23 47.79
CA THR A 17 -1.26 -24.17 46.81
C THR A 17 -0.79 -24.56 45.41
N LYS A 18 0.38 -25.21 45.27
CA LYS A 18 0.85 -25.73 43.97
C LYS A 18 -0.08 -26.82 43.40
N ALA A 19 -0.63 -27.68 44.26
CA ALA A 19 -1.62 -28.68 43.83
C ALA A 19 -2.94 -28.04 43.36
N ILE A 20 -3.42 -27.02 44.07
CA ILE A 20 -4.62 -26.24 43.70
C ILE A 20 -4.37 -25.47 42.39
N GLN A 21 -3.20 -24.85 42.21
CA GLN A 21 -2.81 -24.19 40.96
C GLN A 21 -2.81 -25.17 39.79
N ASN A 22 -2.20 -26.35 39.97
CA ASN A 22 -2.19 -27.39 38.93
C ASN A 22 -3.60 -27.88 38.58
N LEU A 23 -4.50 -27.94 39.56
CA LEU A 23 -5.90 -28.31 39.33
C LEU A 23 -6.62 -27.21 38.54
N ALA A 24 -6.44 -25.94 38.90
CA ALA A 24 -7.00 -24.79 38.17
C ALA A 24 -6.53 -24.77 36.72
N ASP A 25 -5.22 -24.93 36.48
CA ASP A 25 -4.66 -24.98 35.12
C ASP A 25 -5.24 -26.13 34.28
N ARG A 26 -5.50 -27.29 34.92
CA ARG A 26 -6.16 -28.44 34.27
C ARG A 26 -7.62 -28.15 33.95
N TYR A 27 -8.34 -27.48 34.84
CA TYR A 27 -9.72 -27.05 34.61
C TYR A 27 -9.82 -26.05 33.46
N ASP A 28 -8.93 -25.05 33.40
CA ASP A 28 -8.89 -24.08 32.31
C ASP A 28 -8.59 -24.76 30.97
N ARG A 29 -7.65 -25.71 30.96
CA ARG A 29 -7.34 -26.49 29.76
C ARG A 29 -8.50 -27.36 29.33
N LEU A 30 -9.20 -28.00 30.27
CA LEU A 30 -10.40 -28.79 29.99
C LEU A 30 -11.54 -27.89 29.45
N ASN A 31 -11.76 -26.72 30.04
CA ASN A 31 -12.76 -25.77 29.60
C ASN A 31 -12.49 -25.27 28.16
N ASN A 32 -11.22 -25.00 27.84
CA ASN A 32 -10.81 -24.62 26.50
C ASN A 32 -11.06 -25.76 25.50
N LEU A 33 -10.69 -27.00 25.84
CA LEU A 33 -10.95 -28.18 25.01
C LEU A 33 -12.45 -28.41 24.78
N LEU A 34 -13.29 -28.26 25.82
CA LEU A 34 -14.73 -28.39 25.70
C LEU A 34 -15.33 -27.31 24.79
N THR A 35 -14.83 -26.07 24.89
CA THR A 35 -15.23 -24.97 24.01
C THR A 35 -14.85 -25.26 22.55
N GLN A 36 -13.62 -25.72 22.30
CA GLN A 36 -13.16 -26.12 20.98
C GLN A 36 -13.98 -27.29 20.41
N HIS A 37 -14.26 -28.30 21.23
CA HIS A 37 -15.07 -29.45 20.83
C HIS A 37 -16.49 -29.03 20.45
N ASN A 38 -17.14 -28.18 21.26
CA ASN A 38 -18.48 -27.68 20.96
C ASN A 38 -18.52 -26.86 19.67
N TYR A 39 -17.51 -26.01 19.45
CA TYR A 39 -17.37 -25.27 18.20
C TYR A 39 -17.17 -26.19 17.00
N LEU A 40 -16.31 -27.20 17.11
CA LEU A 40 -16.07 -28.18 16.06
C LEU A 40 -17.34 -28.99 15.74
N ASN A 41 -18.08 -29.43 16.76
CA ASN A 41 -19.32 -30.16 16.59
C ASN A 41 -20.38 -29.33 15.85
N LEU A 42 -20.48 -28.03 16.17
CA LEU A 42 -21.32 -27.10 15.44
C LEU A 42 -20.89 -26.98 13.96
N LEU A 43 -19.58 -26.85 13.70
CA LEU A 43 -19.06 -26.77 12.33
C LEU A 43 -19.34 -28.05 11.53
N VAL A 44 -19.19 -29.23 12.14
CA VAL A 44 -19.52 -30.51 11.50
C VAL A 44 -21.02 -30.58 11.18
N ALA A 45 -21.89 -30.14 12.08
CA ALA A 45 -23.33 -30.08 11.82
C ALA A 45 -23.65 -29.11 10.67
N GLN A 46 -23.04 -27.92 10.64
CA GLN A 46 -23.22 -26.95 9.55
C GLN A 46 -22.67 -27.47 8.22
N ALA A 47 -21.49 -28.11 8.23
CA ALA A 47 -20.85 -28.68 7.04
C ALA A 47 -21.61 -29.88 6.44
N ASN A 48 -22.45 -30.54 7.23
CA ASN A 48 -23.34 -31.61 6.75
C ASN A 48 -24.76 -31.11 6.44
N THR A 49 -25.03 -29.80 6.56
CA THR A 49 -26.35 -29.21 6.30
C THR A 49 -26.32 -28.45 4.95
N PRO A 50 -26.92 -28.99 3.86
CA PRO A 50 -26.80 -28.40 2.52
C PRO A 50 -27.25 -26.94 2.41
N SER A 51 -28.27 -26.53 3.16
CA SER A 51 -28.76 -25.14 3.17
C SER A 51 -27.77 -24.19 3.84
N ALA A 52 -27.07 -24.62 4.90
CA ALA A 52 -26.02 -23.84 5.55
C ALA A 52 -24.80 -23.65 4.63
N ILE A 53 -24.40 -24.71 3.91
CA ILE A 53 -23.34 -24.65 2.89
C ILE A 53 -23.72 -23.68 1.78
N THR A 54 -24.93 -23.81 1.23
CA THR A 54 -25.43 -22.94 0.15
C THR A 54 -25.52 -21.48 0.61
N GLY A 55 -25.98 -21.23 1.83
CA GLY A 55 -25.99 -19.89 2.43
C GLY A 55 -24.59 -19.28 2.56
N ALA A 56 -23.62 -20.07 3.04
CA ALA A 56 -22.22 -19.62 3.12
C ALA A 56 -21.62 -19.30 1.74
N ILE A 57 -21.89 -20.14 0.72
CA ILE A 57 -21.48 -19.90 -0.67
C ILE A 57 -22.10 -18.61 -1.21
N ASN A 58 -23.39 -18.39 -1.00
CA ASN A 58 -24.07 -17.18 -1.45
C ASN A 58 -23.52 -15.92 -0.78
N ASN A 59 -23.22 -15.99 0.53
CA ASN A 59 -22.60 -14.89 1.26
C ASN A 59 -21.19 -14.59 0.74
N LEU A 60 -20.37 -15.61 0.47
CA LEU A 60 -19.04 -15.46 -0.11
C LEU A 60 -19.10 -14.86 -1.53
N SER A 61 -20.00 -15.38 -2.37
CA SER A 61 -20.23 -14.90 -3.74
C SER A 61 -20.66 -13.44 -3.75
N THR A 62 -21.58 -13.06 -2.87
CA THR A 62 -22.03 -11.67 -2.70
C THR A 62 -20.90 -10.77 -2.20
N SER A 63 -20.11 -11.25 -1.23
CA SER A 63 -18.96 -10.49 -0.71
C SER A 63 -17.90 -10.26 -1.78
N ALA A 64 -17.57 -11.29 -2.57
CA ALA A 64 -16.64 -11.17 -3.69
C ALA A 64 -17.16 -10.18 -4.75
N THR A 65 -18.44 -10.29 -5.11
CA THR A 65 -19.14 -9.37 -6.03
C THR A 65 -19.09 -7.93 -5.52
N ASN A 66 -19.36 -7.68 -4.25
CA ASN A 66 -19.29 -6.34 -3.65
C ASN A 66 -17.86 -5.79 -3.65
N LEU A 67 -16.87 -6.65 -3.46
CA LEU A 67 -15.46 -6.26 -3.50
C LEU A 67 -14.99 -5.90 -4.92
N THR A 68 -15.53 -6.52 -5.97
CA THR A 68 -15.02 -6.32 -7.34
C THR A 68 -15.91 -5.48 -8.24
N ASN A 69 -17.23 -5.49 -8.05
CA ASN A 69 -18.20 -4.90 -8.99
C ASN A 69 -18.61 -3.48 -8.59
N GLY A 70 -18.50 -3.15 -7.30
CA GLY A 70 -18.82 -1.81 -6.79
C GLY A 70 -17.70 -0.82 -7.07
N THR A 71 -18.06 0.42 -7.41
CA THR A 71 -17.11 1.56 -7.39
C THR A 71 -17.29 2.42 -6.14
N THR A 72 -18.49 2.49 -5.58
CA THR A 72 -18.79 3.21 -4.32
C THR A 72 -18.79 2.31 -3.09
N THR A 73 -19.28 1.07 -3.22
CA THR A 73 -19.42 0.12 -2.10
C THR A 73 -18.20 -0.80 -1.93
N SER A 74 -17.32 -0.87 -2.92
CA SER A 74 -16.10 -1.68 -2.83
C SER A 74 -15.00 -0.92 -2.09
N LEU A 75 -14.63 -1.43 -0.91
CA LEU A 75 -13.46 -0.94 -0.18
C LEU A 75 -12.16 -1.11 -1.00
N ALA A 76 -12.03 -2.19 -1.78
CA ALA A 76 -10.87 -2.43 -2.62
C ALA A 76 -10.75 -1.39 -3.76
N TYR A 77 -11.87 -1.05 -4.41
CA TYR A 77 -11.89 0.00 -5.42
C TYR A 77 -11.48 1.35 -4.83
N GLN A 78 -12.03 1.70 -3.66
CA GLN A 78 -11.71 2.94 -2.96
C GLN A 78 -10.23 3.02 -2.61
N ALA A 79 -9.63 1.92 -2.12
CA ALA A 79 -8.20 1.86 -1.82
C ALA A 79 -7.32 2.08 -3.07
N VAL A 80 -7.65 1.44 -4.21
CA VAL A 80 -6.89 1.61 -5.46
C VAL A 80 -7.06 3.03 -6.00
N SER A 81 -8.29 3.57 -6.01
CA SER A 81 -8.57 4.93 -6.43
C SER A 81 -7.81 5.96 -5.58
N LEU A 82 -7.76 5.76 -4.27
CA LEU A 82 -7.01 6.62 -3.35
C LEU A 82 -5.50 6.57 -3.65
N ALA A 83 -4.93 5.38 -3.83
CA ALA A 83 -3.51 5.23 -4.15
C ALA A 83 -3.15 5.93 -5.47
N LEU A 84 -4.03 5.82 -6.48
CA LEU A 84 -3.87 6.47 -7.77
C LEU A 84 -3.97 7.99 -7.70
N ASN A 85 -4.98 8.52 -7.00
CA ASN A 85 -5.12 9.96 -6.76
C ASN A 85 -3.91 10.50 -5.98
N THR A 86 -3.42 9.74 -5.01
CA THR A 86 -2.22 10.10 -4.24
C THR A 86 -0.98 10.14 -5.12
N ALA A 87 -0.79 9.18 -6.04
CA ALA A 87 0.32 9.19 -7.00
C ALA A 87 0.27 10.42 -7.91
N VAL A 88 -0.91 10.77 -8.43
CA VAL A 88 -1.14 11.97 -9.24
C VAL A 88 -0.86 13.25 -8.44
N GLY A 89 -1.32 13.32 -7.19
CA GLY A 89 -1.04 14.44 -6.28
C GLY A 89 0.44 14.56 -5.94
N MET A 90 1.12 13.46 -5.63
CA MET A 90 2.57 13.46 -5.38
C MET A 90 3.34 13.97 -6.59
N ARG A 91 2.98 13.51 -7.80
CA ARG A 91 3.64 13.97 -9.03
C ARG A 91 3.45 15.48 -9.24
N GLN A 92 2.28 16.03 -8.93
CA GLN A 92 2.03 17.49 -8.99
C GLN A 92 2.92 18.26 -8.02
N VAL A 93 3.03 17.81 -6.76
CA VAL A 93 3.84 18.49 -5.73
C VAL A 93 5.33 18.49 -6.09
N ILE A 94 5.86 17.36 -6.56
CA ILE A 94 7.30 17.25 -6.87
C ILE A 94 7.66 17.75 -8.27
N ALA A 95 6.68 18.16 -9.10
CA ALA A 95 6.90 18.49 -10.50
C ALA A 95 7.95 19.60 -10.71
N PHE A 96 7.90 20.64 -9.87
CA PHE A 96 8.83 21.76 -9.92
C PHE A 96 10.27 21.36 -9.58
N GLY A 97 10.47 20.35 -8.73
CA GLY A 97 11.79 19.91 -8.28
C GLY A 97 12.47 18.90 -9.21
N ILE A 98 11.80 18.48 -10.29
CA ILE A 98 12.35 17.47 -11.22
C ILE A 98 12.70 18.14 -12.54
N ASN A 99 14.00 18.37 -12.73
CA ASN A 99 14.57 18.80 -14.00
C ASN A 99 14.96 17.59 -14.87
N CYS A 100 15.11 17.83 -16.17
CA CYS A 100 15.53 16.82 -17.12
C CYS A 100 16.42 17.39 -18.22
N GLY A 101 17.25 16.52 -18.80
CA GLY A 101 18.25 16.91 -19.79
C GLY A 101 18.84 15.70 -20.51
N LEU A 102 19.79 15.99 -21.39
CA LEU A 102 20.47 15.01 -22.21
C LEU A 102 21.37 14.11 -21.36
N ASP A 103 21.25 12.79 -21.51
CA ASP A 103 22.24 11.87 -20.97
C ASP A 103 23.45 11.84 -21.92
N PRO A 104 24.65 12.24 -21.48
CA PRO A 104 25.85 12.23 -22.32
C PRO A 104 26.26 10.82 -22.79
N ASN A 105 25.70 9.76 -22.20
CA ASN A 105 25.93 8.36 -22.60
C ASN A 105 24.87 7.81 -23.57
N GLU A 106 23.78 8.55 -23.82
CA GLU A 106 22.75 8.16 -24.79
C GLU A 106 23.03 8.81 -26.15
N LYS A 107 22.84 8.05 -27.24
CA LYS A 107 23.24 8.43 -28.61
C LYS A 107 22.61 9.76 -29.07
N GLU A 108 23.33 10.41 -29.99
CA GLU A 108 23.17 11.74 -30.64
C GLU A 108 21.77 12.21 -31.12
N ASN A 109 20.67 11.50 -30.84
CA ASN A 109 19.31 11.85 -31.27
C ASN A 109 18.35 12.30 -30.15
N ALA A 110 18.80 12.39 -28.89
CA ALA A 110 17.93 12.73 -27.75
C ALA A 110 17.79 14.24 -27.48
N GLY A 111 18.03 15.09 -28.49
CA GLY A 111 18.03 16.56 -28.40
C GLY A 111 16.84 17.14 -27.64
N VAL A 112 16.93 18.41 -27.20
CA VAL A 112 15.93 19.08 -26.36
C VAL A 112 14.49 18.68 -26.70
N GLN A 113 13.83 17.94 -25.79
CA GLN A 113 12.44 17.47 -25.98
C GLN A 113 11.48 18.21 -25.07
N SER A 114 10.29 18.48 -25.59
CA SER A 114 9.21 19.12 -24.84
C SER A 114 8.05 18.17 -24.63
N PHE A 115 7.59 18.08 -23.39
CA PHE A 115 6.48 17.23 -22.96
C PHE A 115 5.30 18.09 -22.53
N GLY A 116 4.20 17.98 -23.27
CA GLY A 116 2.93 18.61 -22.90
C GLY A 116 2.22 17.90 -21.76
N ASN A 117 1.16 18.55 -21.25
CA ASN A 117 0.29 18.05 -20.19
C ASN A 117 1.00 17.71 -18.86
N THR A 118 2.21 18.23 -18.66
CA THR A 118 2.98 18.02 -17.42
C THR A 118 2.37 18.81 -16.25
N PRO A 119 2.51 18.37 -15.00
CA PRO A 119 1.92 19.08 -13.87
C PRO A 119 2.50 20.49 -13.70
N ASN A 120 1.63 21.48 -13.51
CA ASN A 120 2.02 22.85 -13.20
C ASN A 120 1.83 23.12 -11.70
N TYR A 121 2.94 23.33 -10.98
CA TYR A 121 2.94 23.63 -9.55
C TYR A 121 2.19 24.92 -9.20
N TYR A 122 2.30 25.97 -10.02
CA TYR A 122 1.83 27.32 -9.66
C TYR A 122 0.31 27.46 -9.72
N ASN A 123 -0.33 26.82 -10.70
CA ASN A 123 -1.75 27.06 -11.01
C ASN A 123 -2.62 25.81 -10.88
N GLY A 124 -2.08 24.66 -10.44
CA GLY A 124 -2.82 23.39 -10.35
C GLY A 124 -3.29 22.81 -11.69
N GLY A 125 -2.84 23.39 -12.81
CA GLY A 125 -3.16 22.96 -14.17
C GLY A 125 -2.04 22.13 -14.80
N THR A 126 -2.01 22.09 -16.12
CA THR A 126 -0.91 21.49 -16.88
C THR A 126 -0.04 22.55 -17.56
N THR A 127 1.19 22.17 -17.91
CA THR A 127 2.14 22.99 -18.66
C THR A 127 2.94 22.12 -19.63
N THR A 128 3.77 22.74 -20.45
CA THR A 128 4.80 22.07 -21.24
C THR A 128 6.12 22.19 -20.50
N ASN A 129 6.78 21.05 -20.23
CA ASN A 129 8.13 21.04 -19.70
C ASN A 129 9.13 20.67 -20.80
N THR A 130 10.23 21.40 -20.89
CA THR A 130 11.27 21.18 -21.89
C THR A 130 12.53 20.64 -21.20
N CYS A 131 12.96 19.46 -21.59
CA CYS A 131 14.18 18.84 -21.09
C CYS A 131 15.40 19.40 -21.84
N ASN A 132 15.97 20.47 -21.31
CA ASN A 132 17.14 21.16 -21.87
C ASN A 132 18.25 21.46 -20.84
N SER A 133 18.17 20.87 -19.65
CA SER A 133 19.18 21.12 -18.62
C SER A 133 20.55 20.57 -19.05
N ALA A 134 21.60 21.36 -18.78
CA ALA A 134 23.00 20.99 -19.02
C ALA A 134 23.64 20.26 -17.82
N ASN A 135 22.87 19.99 -16.76
CA ASN A 135 23.38 19.29 -15.57
C ASN A 135 23.59 17.80 -15.86
N THR A 136 24.43 17.14 -15.06
CA THR A 136 24.67 15.70 -15.16
C THR A 136 23.39 14.90 -14.90
N VAL A 137 23.12 13.92 -15.75
CA VAL A 137 22.08 12.92 -15.48
C VAL A 137 22.58 11.97 -14.40
N GLY A 138 21.82 11.79 -13.32
CA GLY A 138 22.30 10.96 -12.22
C GLY A 138 21.39 10.88 -11.01
N VAL A 139 21.78 10.01 -10.08
CA VAL A 139 21.19 9.97 -8.74
C VAL A 139 21.50 11.30 -8.05
N ASN A 140 20.51 11.94 -7.43
CA ASN A 140 20.58 13.28 -6.83
C ASN A 140 20.70 14.47 -7.82
N ASP A 141 20.84 14.22 -9.11
CA ASP A 141 20.83 15.25 -10.15
C ASP A 141 19.53 15.17 -10.99
N ILE A 142 19.60 15.54 -12.26
CA ILE A 142 18.46 15.61 -13.16
C ILE A 142 18.14 14.24 -13.76
N LEU A 143 16.91 14.07 -14.25
CA LEU A 143 16.52 12.89 -15.00
C LEU A 143 17.02 12.96 -16.45
N SER A 144 17.32 11.81 -17.06
CA SER A 144 17.42 11.75 -18.52
C SER A 144 16.07 12.07 -19.15
N THR A 145 16.10 12.63 -20.36
CA THR A 145 14.90 12.86 -21.18
C THR A 145 14.04 11.60 -21.30
N GLU A 146 14.65 10.42 -21.50
CA GLU A 146 13.93 9.14 -21.59
C GLU A 146 13.17 8.82 -20.29
N LYS A 147 13.82 8.96 -19.13
CA LYS A 147 13.18 8.68 -17.83
C LYS A 147 12.10 9.70 -17.50
N TYR A 148 12.27 10.96 -17.92
CA TYR A 148 11.23 11.96 -17.81
C TYR A 148 10.02 11.62 -18.70
N GLN A 149 10.25 11.14 -19.92
CA GLN A 149 9.19 10.68 -20.82
C GLN A 149 8.39 9.54 -20.19
N GLU A 150 9.05 8.51 -19.67
CA GLU A 150 8.39 7.39 -18.98
C GLU A 150 7.51 7.89 -17.81
N LEU A 151 8.06 8.80 -16.99
CA LEU A 151 7.34 9.39 -15.85
C LEU A 151 6.13 10.19 -16.30
N ASN A 152 6.27 11.00 -17.37
CA ASN A 152 5.16 11.79 -17.89
C ASN A 152 4.08 10.90 -18.52
N GLN A 153 4.45 9.87 -19.28
CA GLN A 153 3.50 8.92 -19.85
C GLN A 153 2.68 8.21 -18.75
N ALA A 154 3.34 7.74 -17.69
CA ALA A 154 2.64 7.12 -16.56
C ALA A 154 1.67 8.10 -15.89
N TYR A 155 2.09 9.35 -15.69
CA TYR A 155 1.24 10.40 -15.15
C TYR A 155 0.00 10.64 -16.03
N GLN A 156 0.17 10.77 -17.36
CA GLN A 156 -0.95 10.95 -18.29
C GLN A 156 -1.94 9.78 -18.22
N ILE A 157 -1.45 8.54 -18.27
CA ILE A 157 -2.30 7.34 -18.23
C ILE A 157 -3.18 7.34 -16.98
N ILE A 158 -2.58 7.60 -15.81
CA ILE A 158 -3.31 7.63 -14.54
C ILE A 158 -4.27 8.81 -14.50
N GLN A 159 -3.82 10.01 -14.92
CA GLN A 159 -4.64 11.21 -14.92
C GLN A 159 -5.87 11.04 -15.83
N THR A 160 -5.70 10.52 -17.05
CA THR A 160 -6.81 10.21 -17.97
C THR A 160 -7.73 9.14 -17.40
N ALA A 161 -7.19 8.11 -16.74
CA ALA A 161 -8.02 7.06 -16.14
C ALA A 161 -8.89 7.56 -14.96
N LEU A 162 -8.46 8.61 -14.26
CA LEU A 162 -9.16 9.18 -13.11
C LEU A 162 -10.04 10.40 -13.45
N ASN A 163 -9.80 11.08 -14.57
CA ASN A 163 -10.45 12.35 -14.88
C ASN A 163 -11.91 12.17 -15.33
N GLN A 164 -12.83 12.35 -14.38
CA GLN A 164 -14.27 12.21 -14.59
C GLN A 164 -14.82 13.18 -15.66
N ASN A 165 -14.24 14.37 -15.77
CA ASN A 165 -14.67 15.39 -16.74
C ASN A 165 -14.29 15.01 -18.19
N GLN A 166 -13.34 14.10 -18.37
CA GLN A 166 -12.93 13.57 -19.68
C GLN A 166 -13.55 12.20 -19.98
N GLY A 167 -14.59 11.80 -19.22
CA GLY A 167 -15.18 10.46 -19.31
C GLY A 167 -14.32 9.36 -18.69
N GLY A 168 -13.20 9.74 -18.05
CA GLY A 168 -12.32 8.85 -17.32
C GLY A 168 -12.92 8.46 -15.97
N ARG A 169 -13.16 7.17 -15.78
CA ARG A 169 -13.45 6.60 -14.47
C ARG A 169 -12.75 5.28 -14.39
N MET A 170 -11.97 5.08 -13.33
CA MET A 170 -11.40 3.76 -13.07
C MET A 170 -12.57 2.76 -13.07
N PRO A 171 -12.55 1.73 -13.93
CA PRO A 171 -13.64 0.77 -13.99
C PRO A 171 -13.68 -0.02 -12.67
N ALA A 172 -14.83 -0.61 -12.36
CA ALA A 172 -14.89 -1.59 -11.29
C ALA A 172 -13.82 -2.67 -11.50
N LEU A 173 -13.31 -3.27 -10.41
CA LEU A 173 -12.18 -4.20 -10.45
C LEU A 173 -12.52 -5.51 -11.19
N ASN A 174 -13.80 -5.79 -11.41
CA ASN A 174 -14.29 -6.86 -12.26
C ASN A 174 -14.35 -6.50 -13.76
N GLY A 175 -14.00 -5.26 -14.13
CA GLY A 175 -13.86 -4.82 -15.52
C GLY A 175 -12.81 -5.64 -16.27
N SER A 176 -12.74 -5.51 -17.61
CA SER A 176 -11.94 -6.41 -18.46
C SER A 176 -10.55 -6.69 -17.86
N LYS A 177 -10.27 -7.99 -17.63
CA LYS A 177 -9.06 -8.48 -16.96
C LYS A 177 -7.79 -7.82 -17.50
N ASP A 178 -7.78 -7.53 -18.79
CA ASP A 178 -6.67 -6.88 -19.48
C ASP A 178 -6.47 -5.41 -19.05
N ARG A 179 -7.53 -4.61 -18.88
CA ARG A 179 -7.39 -3.20 -18.47
C ARG A 179 -7.02 -3.07 -17.00
N VAL A 180 -7.56 -3.93 -16.14
CA VAL A 180 -7.20 -3.94 -14.71
C VAL A 180 -5.79 -4.48 -14.52
N ALA A 181 -5.37 -5.53 -15.26
CA ALA A 181 -4.00 -6.02 -15.24
C ALA A 181 -3.00 -5.00 -15.78
N ILE A 182 -3.32 -4.31 -16.88
CA ILE A 182 -2.49 -3.22 -17.43
C ILE A 182 -2.40 -2.07 -16.43
N LEU A 183 -3.50 -1.65 -15.82
CA LEU A 183 -3.49 -0.61 -14.79
C LEU A 183 -2.67 -1.08 -13.57
N GLN A 184 -2.89 -2.28 -13.07
CA GLN A 184 -2.18 -2.82 -11.91
C GLN A 184 -0.68 -2.95 -12.16
N ASP A 185 -0.26 -3.49 -13.31
CA ASP A 185 1.14 -3.59 -13.71
C ASP A 185 1.77 -2.21 -13.91
N THR A 186 1.05 -1.29 -14.57
CA THR A 186 1.50 0.11 -14.76
C THR A 186 1.65 0.82 -13.42
N ILE A 187 0.69 0.65 -12.51
CA ILE A 187 0.69 1.26 -11.17
C ILE A 187 1.82 0.68 -10.33
N ILE A 188 2.01 -0.64 -10.31
CA ILE A 188 3.09 -1.28 -9.57
C ILE A 188 4.45 -0.85 -10.11
N LYS A 189 4.63 -0.84 -11.43
CA LYS A 189 5.86 -0.35 -12.07
C LYS A 189 6.10 1.13 -11.75
N THR A 190 5.07 1.97 -11.82
CA THR A 190 5.16 3.40 -11.54
C THR A 190 5.44 3.68 -10.07
N LEU A 191 4.75 3.03 -9.14
CA LEU A 191 4.99 3.14 -7.69
C LEU A 191 6.39 2.65 -7.33
N LYS A 192 6.84 1.52 -7.87
CA LYS A 192 8.22 1.03 -7.66
C LYS A 192 9.24 2.06 -8.15
N LYS A 193 9.04 2.63 -9.34
CA LYS A 193 9.92 3.69 -9.88
C LYS A 193 9.87 4.96 -9.02
N MET A 194 8.71 5.40 -8.57
CA MET A 194 8.56 6.57 -7.68
C MET A 194 9.18 6.35 -6.29
N VAL A 195 9.10 5.14 -5.73
CA VAL A 195 9.79 4.78 -4.48
C VAL A 195 11.31 4.79 -4.67
N VAL A 196 11.80 4.25 -5.79
CA VAL A 196 13.23 4.32 -6.15
C VAL A 196 13.68 5.78 -6.31
N VAL A 197 12.87 6.63 -6.94
CA VAL A 197 13.14 8.09 -7.03
C VAL A 197 13.13 8.74 -5.65
N LYS A 198 12.19 8.42 -4.74
CA LYS A 198 12.20 8.95 -3.36
C LYS A 198 13.42 8.51 -2.55
N ILE A 199 13.88 7.26 -2.67
CA ILE A 199 15.12 6.81 -2.00
C ILE A 199 16.34 7.53 -2.60
N LYS A 200 16.33 7.76 -3.92
CA LYS A 200 17.39 8.47 -4.64
C LYS A 200 17.37 9.99 -4.52
N VAL A 201 16.27 10.61 -4.10
CA VAL A 201 16.15 12.08 -3.91
C VAL A 201 16.13 12.44 -2.41
N GLY A 202 15.64 11.54 -1.56
CA GLY A 202 15.65 11.70 -0.10
C GLY A 202 17.05 11.67 0.52
N ALA A 203 18.06 11.15 -0.19
CA ALA A 203 19.46 11.22 0.23
C ALA A 203 20.07 12.62 0.05
N SER A 204 19.60 13.42 -0.93
CA SER A 204 20.10 14.79 -1.15
C SER A 204 19.25 15.88 -0.52
N ASN A 205 17.92 15.72 -0.47
CA ASN A 205 17.06 16.81 0.01
C ASN A 205 16.99 16.89 1.55
N ALA A 206 17.34 15.82 2.27
CA ALA A 206 17.51 15.88 3.72
C ALA A 206 18.72 16.74 4.14
N ILE A 207 19.73 16.88 3.27
CA ILE A 207 20.90 17.73 3.54
C ILE A 207 20.59 19.21 3.22
N GLN A 208 19.64 19.49 2.31
CA GLN A 208 19.30 20.87 1.93
C GLN A 208 18.18 21.50 2.77
N ALA A 209 17.25 20.71 3.31
CA ALA A 209 16.24 21.21 4.25
C ALA A 209 16.85 21.61 5.61
N ASP A 210 17.97 21.00 6.01
CA ASP A 210 18.67 21.32 7.26
C ASP A 210 19.48 22.62 7.15
N GLN A 211 20.04 22.92 5.97
CA GLN A 211 20.84 24.14 5.71
C GLN A 211 19.99 25.43 5.58
N ILE A 212 18.68 25.33 5.34
CA ILE A 212 17.78 26.50 5.31
C ILE A 212 17.27 26.84 6.73
N SER A 213 17.41 25.93 7.70
CA SER A 213 16.99 26.16 9.09
C SER A 213 18.06 26.78 10.00
N HIS A 214 19.31 26.92 9.52
CA HIS A 214 20.44 27.44 10.29
C HIS A 214 21.27 28.46 9.49
N SER A 215 20.68 29.60 9.15
CA SER A 215 21.45 30.84 8.96
C SER A 215 20.91 31.90 9.93
N PRO A 216 21.79 32.56 10.70
CA PRO A 216 21.42 33.48 11.78
C PRO A 216 20.72 34.76 11.30
#